data_AF-A0A834B2U0-F1
#
_entry.id   AF-A0A834B2U0-F1
#
_cell.length_a   1.000
_cell.length_b   1.000
_cell.length_c   1.000
_cell.angle_alpha   90.00
_cell.angle_beta   90.00
_cell.angle_gamma   90.00
#
_symmetry.space_group_name_H-M   'P 1'
#
loop_
_entity.id
_entity.type
_entity.pdbx_description
1 polymer ?
#
loop_
_entity_poly.entity_id
_entity_poly.type
_entity_poly.pdbx_seq_one_letter_code
_entity_poly.pdbx_strand_id
1 'polypeptide(L)'
;MSREQLEQIRLTQKQQVQEKLRLQEEEYQRDRGWDRQRVQNARTALLLERQQRRQQRDLRRALDHSNLSLAEEQLSQKKYMKEVYTNQPTEDYFTQFNTGSR
;
A
#
# COMPACT_ATOMS: atom_id res chain seq x y z
N MET A 1 2.50 31.83 67.01
CA MET A 1 3.51 31.35 66.05
C MET A 1 4.87 31.91 66.44
N SER A 2 5.87 31.07 66.67
CA SER A 2 7.23 31.54 67.01
C SER A 2 7.97 32.03 65.76
N ARG A 3 9.00 32.86 65.92
CA ARG A 3 9.84 33.35 64.80
C ARG A 3 10.50 32.19 64.05
N GLU A 4 10.97 31.18 64.78
CA GLU A 4 11.58 29.97 64.22
C GLU A 4 10.59 29.18 63.35
N GLN A 5 9.34 29.06 63.78
CA GLN A 5 8.29 28.41 62.98
C GLN A 5 8.04 29.16 61.65
N LEU A 6 8.07 30.50 61.67
CA LEU A 6 7.91 31.31 60.46
C LEU A 6 9.10 31.16 59.49
N GLU A 7 10.32 31.02 60.01
CA GLU A 7 11.51 30.76 59.19
C GLU A 7 11.47 29.38 58.54
N GLN A 8 11.06 28.35 59.29
CA GLN A 8 10.87 26.99 58.76
C GLN A 8 9.81 26.95 57.66
N ILE A 9 8.70 27.69 57.84
CA ILE A 9 7.67 27.81 56.81
C ILE A 9 8.22 28.49 55.54
N ARG A 10 9.03 29.56 55.67
CA ARG A 10 9.64 30.21 54.50
C ARG A 10 10.63 29.30 53.77
N LEU A 11 11.40 28.52 54.51
CA LEU A 11 12.34 27.55 53.92
C LEU A 11 11.61 26.47 53.13
N THR A 12 10.59 25.86 53.72
CA THR A 12 9.77 24.84 53.05
C THR A 12 9.04 25.40 51.83
N GLN A 13 8.50 26.62 51.90
CA GLN A 13 7.89 27.27 50.73
C GLN A 13 8.89 27.48 49.58
N LYS A 14 10.13 27.90 49.88
CA LYS A 14 11.18 28.02 48.85
C LYS A 14 11.51 26.68 48.20
N GLN A 15 11.61 25.61 49.00
CA GLN A 15 11.83 24.26 48.50
C GLN A 15 10.68 23.79 47.60
N GLN A 16 9.43 24.02 48.01
CA GLN A 16 8.24 23.69 47.23
C GLN A 16 8.21 24.41 45.87
N VAL A 17 8.60 25.69 45.84
CA VAL A 17 8.68 26.46 44.57
C VAL A 17 9.74 25.87 43.65
N GLN A 18 10.92 25.54 44.18
CA GLN A 18 12.01 24.94 43.40
C GLN A 18 11.63 23.56 42.87
N GLU A 19 11.00 22.73 43.70
CA GLU A 19 10.52 21.40 43.29
C GLU A 19 9.45 21.50 42.21
N LYS A 20 8.49 22.43 42.36
CA LYS A 20 7.46 22.66 41.35
C LYS A 20 8.05 23.08 39.99
N LEU A 21 9.05 23.96 40.00
CA LEU A 21 9.74 24.38 38.77
C LEU A 21 10.45 23.19 38.11
N ARG A 22 11.13 22.35 38.90
CA ARG A 22 11.78 21.13 38.41
C ARG A 22 10.79 20.18 37.74
N LEU A 23 9.65 19.94 38.39
CA LEU A 23 8.59 19.07 37.86
C LEU A 23 7.97 19.63 36.56
N GLN A 24 7.74 20.94 36.50
CA GLN A 24 7.25 21.58 35.27
C GLN A 24 8.21 21.43 34.10
N GLU A 25 9.52 21.55 34.37
CA GLU A 25 10.53 21.36 33.34
C GLU A 25 10.61 19.90 32.89
N GLU A 26 10.52 18.94 33.81
CA GLU A 26 10.45 17.50 33.50
C GLU A 26 9.19 17.14 32.69
N GLU A 27 8.03 17.70 33.02
CA GLU A 27 6.80 17.57 32.22
C GLU A 27 6.99 18.13 30.82
N TYR A 28 7.54 19.35 30.71
CA TYR A 28 7.77 19.99 29.44
C TYR A 28 8.70 19.19 28.51
N GLN A 29 9.78 18.62 29.06
CA GLN A 29 10.68 17.77 28.27
C GLN A 29 10.00 16.46 27.85
N ARG A 30 9.18 15.86 28.72
CA ARG A 30 8.41 14.66 28.38
C ARG A 30 7.42 14.94 27.25
N ASP A 31 6.63 16.01 27.36
CA ASP A 31 5.64 16.38 26.36
C ASP A 31 6.30 16.68 25.00
N ARG A 32 7.43 17.40 25.00
CA ARG A 32 8.24 17.61 23.79
C ARG A 32 8.73 16.29 23.18
N GLY A 33 9.15 15.34 24.01
CA GLY A 33 9.56 14.01 23.58
C GLY A 33 8.42 13.27 22.89
N TRP A 34 7.23 13.28 23.51
CA TRP A 34 6.03 12.67 22.95
C TRP A 34 5.58 13.31 21.64
N ASP A 35 5.55 14.64 21.57
CA ASP A 35 5.20 15.36 20.34
C ASP A 35 6.17 15.04 19.20
N ARG A 36 7.48 14.99 19.49
CA ARG A 36 8.48 14.60 18.51
C ARG A 36 8.24 13.18 18.01
N GLN A 37 7.99 12.24 18.91
CA GLN A 37 7.71 10.85 18.53
C GLN A 37 6.41 10.74 17.71
N ARG A 38 5.35 11.46 18.07
CA ARG A 38 4.09 11.51 17.34
C ARG A 38 4.31 11.98 15.89
N VAL A 39 5.05 13.06 15.70
CA VAL A 39 5.35 13.60 14.36
C VAL A 39 6.19 12.63 13.53
N GLN A 40 7.21 12.00 14.14
CA GLN A 40 8.01 11.01 13.42
C GLN A 40 7.19 9.78 13.02
N ASN A 41 6.34 9.27 13.91
CA ASN A 41 5.46 8.14 13.61
C ASN A 41 4.46 8.46 12.50
N ALA A 42 3.87 9.66 12.52
CA ALA A 42 2.98 10.10 11.44
C ALA A 42 3.71 10.19 10.09
N ARG A 43 4.95 10.69 10.11
CA ARG A 43 5.78 10.77 8.90
C ARG A 43 6.16 9.40 8.36
N THR A 44 6.57 8.46 9.22
CA THR A 44 6.94 7.11 8.80
C THR A 44 5.73 6.36 8.25
N ALA A 45 4.57 6.45 8.90
CA ALA A 45 3.32 5.86 8.41
C ALA A 45 2.96 6.37 7.01
N LEU A 46 3.04 7.69 6.79
CA LEU A 46 2.74 8.30 5.49
C LEU A 46 3.74 7.89 4.39
N LEU A 47 5.02 7.69 4.73
CA LEU A 47 6.01 7.19 3.78
C LEU A 47 5.74 5.72 3.40
N LEU A 48 5.41 4.89 4.38
CA LEU A 48 5.06 3.48 4.16
C LEU A 48 3.80 3.36 3.28
N GLU A 49 2.77 4.14 3.56
CA GLU A 49 1.54 4.15 2.75
C GLU A 49 1.84 4.55 1.29
N ARG A 50 2.66 5.57 1.07
CA ARG A 50 3.08 5.99 -0.28
C ARG A 50 3.86 4.90 -1.00
N GLN A 51 4.75 4.21 -0.30
CA GLN A 51 5.50 3.09 -0.87
C GLN A 51 4.56 1.95 -1.26
N GLN A 52 3.63 1.57 -0.37
CA GLN A 52 2.66 0.52 -0.63
C GLN A 52 1.79 0.86 -1.85
N ARG A 53 1.30 2.10 -1.97
CA ARG A 53 0.53 2.56 -3.13
C ARG A 53 1.31 2.46 -4.44
N ARG A 54 2.62 2.79 -4.42
CA ARG A 54 3.48 2.65 -5.61
C ARG A 54 3.64 1.18 -6.01
N GLN A 55 3.95 0.31 -5.04
CA GLN A 55 4.08 -1.12 -5.27
C GLN A 55 2.79 -1.74 -5.82
N GLN A 56 1.63 -1.39 -5.25
CA GLN A 56 0.33 -1.84 -5.74
C GLN A 56 0.06 -1.39 -7.17
N ARG A 57 0.40 -0.14 -7.52
CA ARG A 57 0.26 0.36 -8.89
C ARG A 57 1.15 -0.40 -9.86
N ASP A 58 2.38 -0.69 -9.48
CA ASP A 58 3.33 -1.41 -10.35
C ASP A 58 2.91 -2.87 -10.54
N LEU A 59 2.42 -3.53 -9.47
CA LEU A 59 1.80 -4.86 -9.56
C LEU A 59 0.57 -4.87 -10.46
N ARG A 60 -0.32 -3.86 -10.33
CA ARG A 60 -1.50 -3.72 -11.19
C ARG A 60 -1.10 -3.62 -12.65
N ARG A 61 -0.12 -2.77 -12.97
CA ARG A 61 0.39 -2.61 -14.35
C ARG A 61 0.97 -3.91 -14.90
N ALA A 62 1.72 -4.66 -14.10
CA ALA A 62 2.26 -5.94 -14.52
C ALA A 62 1.15 -6.97 -14.81
N LEU A 63 0.11 -7.02 -13.96
CA LEU A 63 -1.05 -7.88 -14.20
C LEU A 63 -1.83 -7.45 -15.44
N ASP A 64 -2.06 -6.16 -15.64
CA ASP A 64 -2.79 -5.64 -16.81
C ASP A 64 -2.03 -5.98 -18.10
N HIS A 65 -0.70 -5.86 -18.11
CA HIS A 65 0.13 -6.29 -19.24
C HIS A 65 0.02 -7.80 -19.49
N SER A 66 0.13 -8.62 -18.44
CA SER A 66 0.02 -10.09 -18.58
C SER A 66 -1.35 -10.49 -19.13
N ASN A 67 -2.42 -9.90 -18.60
CA ASN A 67 -3.79 -10.14 -19.07
C ASN A 67 -3.98 -9.74 -20.53
N LEU A 68 -3.38 -8.63 -20.96
CA LEU A 68 -3.43 -8.20 -22.36
C LEU A 68 -2.74 -9.22 -23.28
N SER A 69 -1.52 -9.64 -22.94
CA SER A 69 -0.80 -10.66 -23.72
C SER A 69 -1.57 -11.99 -23.78
N LEU A 70 -2.14 -12.43 -22.65
CA LEU A 70 -2.97 -13.64 -22.61
C LEU A 70 -4.25 -13.51 -23.44
N ALA A 71 -4.89 -12.33 -23.45
CA ALA A 71 -6.07 -12.09 -24.26
C ALA A 71 -5.76 -12.11 -25.76
N GLU A 72 -4.64 -11.52 -26.17
CA GLU A 72 -4.14 -11.56 -27.55
C GLU A 72 -3.84 -13.00 -27.99
N GLU A 73 -3.15 -13.78 -27.16
CA GLU A 73 -2.86 -15.18 -27.41
C GLU A 73 -4.15 -16.02 -27.52
N GLN A 74 -5.10 -15.81 -26.61
CA GLN A 74 -6.37 -16.52 -26.67
C GLN A 74 -7.15 -16.18 -27.95
N LEU A 75 -7.13 -14.91 -28.37
CA LEU A 75 -7.77 -14.49 -29.62
C LEU A 75 -7.11 -15.13 -30.84
N SER A 76 -5.78 -15.18 -30.89
CA SER A 76 -5.05 -15.80 -32.00
C SER A 76 -5.32 -17.30 -32.08
N GLN A 77 -5.28 -18.01 -30.94
CA GLN A 77 -5.61 -19.43 -30.86
C GLN A 77 -7.04 -19.70 -31.32
N LYS A 78 -8.02 -18.90 -30.89
CA LYS A 78 -9.42 -19.05 -31.32
C LYS A 78 -9.58 -18.87 -32.84
N LYS A 79 -8.88 -17.89 -33.44
CA LYS A 79 -8.89 -17.69 -34.89
C LYS A 79 -8.31 -18.91 -35.61
N TYR A 80 -7.14 -19.37 -35.18
CA TYR A 80 -6.49 -20.55 -35.75
C TYR A 80 -7.38 -21.81 -35.64
N MET A 81 -7.98 -22.07 -34.48
CA MET A 81 -8.92 -23.18 -34.29
C MET A 81 -10.11 -23.07 -35.26
N LYS A 82 -10.68 -21.88 -35.44
CA LYS A 82 -11.79 -21.68 -36.39
C LYS A 82 -11.39 -22.04 -37.82
N GLU A 83 -10.19 -21.67 -38.25
CA GLU A 83 -9.66 -22.01 -39.58
C GLU A 83 -9.42 -23.51 -39.74
N VAL A 84 -8.84 -24.17 -38.73
CA VAL A 84 -8.59 -25.63 -38.75
C VAL A 84 -9.90 -26.42 -38.79
N TYR A 85 -10.94 -26.00 -38.07
CA TYR A 85 -12.21 -26.71 -38.02
C TYR A 85 -13.16 -26.38 -39.18
N THR A 86 -12.78 -25.50 -40.12
CA THR A 86 -13.53 -25.32 -41.37
C THR A 86 -13.15 -26.40 -42.38
N ASN A 87 -13.99 -27.43 -42.48
CA ASN A 87 -13.86 -28.45 -43.53
C ASN A 87 -14.21 -27.84 -44.88
N GLN A 88 -13.21 -27.57 -45.72
CA GLN A 88 -13.42 -27.22 -47.12
C GLN A 88 -13.41 -28.50 -47.97
N PRO A 89 -14.41 -28.73 -48.82
CA PRO A 89 -14.39 -29.87 -49.74
C PRO A 89 -13.22 -29.72 -50.71
N THR A 90 -12.40 -30.77 -50.82
CA THR A 90 -11.33 -30.85 -51.82
C THR A 90 -11.93 -30.90 -53.23
N GLU A 91 -11.21 -30.46 -54.27
CA GLU A 91 -11.68 -30.58 -55.67
C GLU A 91 -12.09 -32.02 -56.03
N ASP A 92 -11.37 -33.02 -55.48
CA ASP A 92 -11.68 -34.45 -55.59
C ASP A 92 -13.08 -34.85 -55.08
N TYR A 93 -13.67 -34.06 -54.18
CA TYR A 93 -15.04 -34.28 -53.72
C TYR A 93 -16.04 -33.99 -54.85
N PHE A 94 -15.81 -32.94 -55.64
CA PHE A 94 -16.73 -32.55 -56.71
C PHE A 94 -16.59 -33.42 -57.96
N THR A 95 -15.40 -33.98 -58.21
CA THR A 95 -15.14 -34.89 -59.34
C THR A 95 -15.75 -36.28 -59.16
N GLN A 96 -16.24 -36.63 -57.96
CA GLN A 96 -16.94 -37.90 -57.69
C GLN A 96 -18.33 -37.97 -58.33
N PHE A 97 -18.95 -36.83 -58.61
CA PHE A 97 -20.30 -36.76 -59.16
C PHE A 97 -20.29 -36.72 -60.70
N ASN A 98 -21.32 -37.31 -61.35
CA ASN A 98 -21.50 -37.34 -62.81
C ASN A 98 -20.41 -38.10 -63.62
N THR A 99 -19.74 -39.07 -63.03
CA THR A 99 -18.65 -39.84 -63.67
C THR A 99 -19.11 -41.06 -64.48
N GLY A 100 -20.38 -41.45 -64.40
CA GLY A 100 -20.95 -42.57 -65.15
C GLY A 100 -22.25 -42.20 -65.87
N SER A 101 -22.48 -42.71 -67.08
CA SER A 101 -23.79 -42.63 -67.74
C SER A 101 -24.65 -43.81 -67.30
N ARG A 102 -25.88 -43.53 -66.87
CA ARG A 102 -26.86 -44.54 -66.48
C ARG A 102 -27.52 -45.20 -67.69
#